data_AF-A0A8S9HZ56-F1
#
_entry.id   AF-A0A8S9HZ56-F1
#
_cell.length_a   1.000
_cell.length_b   1.000
_cell.length_c   1.000
_cell.angle_alpha   90.00
_cell.angle_beta   90.00
_cell.angle_gamma   90.00
#
_symmetry.space_group_name_H-M   'P 1'
#
loop_
_entity.id
_entity.type
_entity.pdbx_description
1 polymer ?
#
loop_
_entity_poly.entity_id
_entity_poly.type
_entity_poly.pdbx_seq_one_letter_code
_entity_poly.pdbx_strand_id
1 'polypeptide(L)'
;LNDLAAASRSISTLEEMIDKDIEAGCVKKYGSHTRNLLKVKQGLEMIKVLCEELLATEGDDSLKDAAIKAYNQVLFPHHQYNIQKACATGLNSLPSKSLVLLLLGEAGEYMIFFPN
;
A
#
# COMPACT_ATOMS: atom_id res chain seq x y z
N LEU A 1 1.72 -0.61 12.31
CA LEU A 1 2.36 0.68 11.95
C LEU A 1 3.14 1.24 13.14
N ASN A 2 2.51 1.45 14.29
CA ASN A 2 3.19 2.01 15.47
C ASN A 2 4.35 1.15 16.03
N ASP A 3 4.37 -0.14 15.74
CA ASP A 3 5.44 -1.05 16.15
C ASP A 3 6.81 -0.67 15.59
N LEU A 4 6.93 -0.49 14.26
CA LEU A 4 8.21 -0.15 13.63
C LEU A 4 8.71 1.24 14.05
N ALA A 5 7.79 2.20 14.23
CA ALA A 5 8.12 3.53 14.74
C ALA A 5 8.55 3.51 16.22
N ALA A 6 8.09 2.53 17.00
CA ALA A 6 8.57 2.33 18.36
C ALA A 6 9.96 1.68 18.38
N ALA A 7 10.18 0.70 17.51
CA ALA A 7 11.45 0.00 17.32
C ALA A 7 12.58 0.93 16.85
N SER A 8 12.28 1.90 15.98
CA SER A 8 13.28 2.84 15.44
C SER A 8 13.93 3.74 16.49
N ARG A 9 13.38 3.83 17.71
CA ARG A 9 14.01 4.57 18.81
C ARG A 9 15.26 3.89 19.37
N SER A 10 15.42 2.58 19.15
CA SER A 10 16.50 1.78 19.73
C SER A 10 17.16 0.81 18.74
N ILE A 11 16.67 0.73 17.50
CA ILE A 11 17.22 -0.10 16.42
C ILE A 11 17.55 0.81 15.25
N SER A 12 18.79 0.74 14.78
CA SER A 12 19.35 1.72 13.84
C SER A 12 19.04 1.43 12.37
N THR A 13 18.91 0.14 12.02
CA THR A 13 18.73 -0.32 10.64
C THR A 13 17.68 -1.43 10.56
N LEU A 14 17.15 -1.67 9.35
CA LEU A 14 16.20 -2.75 9.13
C LEU A 14 16.87 -4.13 9.26
N GLU A 15 18.12 -4.23 8.85
CA GLU A 15 18.96 -5.41 8.97
C GLU A 15 19.14 -5.79 10.45
N GLU A 16 19.55 -4.83 11.29
CA GLU A 16 19.68 -5.05 12.74
C GLU A 16 18.35 -5.50 13.37
N MET A 17 17.23 -4.94 12.92
CA MET A 17 15.90 -5.32 13.39
C MET A 17 15.55 -6.78 13.05
N ILE A 18 15.91 -7.22 11.84
CA ILE A 18 15.69 -8.60 11.37
C ILE A 18 16.59 -9.57 12.13
N ASP A 19 17.87 -9.23 12.29
CA ASP A 19 18.85 -10.06 12.99
C ASP A 19 18.41 -10.32 14.45
N LYS A 20 17.93 -9.29 15.15
CA LYS A 20 17.38 -9.43 16.51
C LYS A 20 16.20 -10.41 16.59
N ASP A 21 15.30 -10.41 15.62
CA ASP A 21 14.17 -11.36 15.58
C ASP A 21 14.62 -12.79 15.21
N ILE A 22 15.70 -12.94 14.42
CA ILE A 22 16.32 -14.23 14.11
C ILE A 22 16.97 -14.81 15.36
N GLU A 23 17.80 -14.03 16.06
CA GLU A 23 18.45 -14.41 17.32
C GLU A 23 17.43 -14.80 18.39
N ALA A 24 16.31 -14.07 18.47
CA ALA A 24 15.21 -14.36 19.38
C ALA A 24 14.28 -15.50 18.93
N GLY A 25 14.51 -16.09 17.74
CA GLY A 25 13.68 -17.17 17.19
C GLY A 25 12.22 -16.78 16.94
N CYS A 26 11.92 -15.50 16.73
CA CYS A 26 10.56 -14.97 16.74
C CYS A 26 10.12 -14.36 15.40
N VAL A 27 10.93 -14.45 14.34
CA VAL A 27 10.68 -13.90 12.99
C VAL A 27 9.21 -14.01 12.52
N LYS A 28 8.57 -15.18 12.65
CA LYS A 28 7.20 -15.42 12.16
C LYS A 28 6.09 -15.14 13.19
N LYS A 29 6.47 -14.84 14.44
CA LYS A 29 5.54 -14.60 15.54
C LYS A 29 4.62 -13.42 15.21
N TYR A 30 3.35 -13.50 15.63
CA TYR A 30 2.47 -12.36 15.48
C TYR A 30 3.02 -11.18 16.29
N GLY A 31 3.14 -10.02 15.64
CA GLY A 31 3.67 -8.80 16.25
C GLY A 31 5.20 -8.71 16.28
N SER A 32 5.96 -9.68 15.75
CA SER A 32 7.40 -9.49 15.56
C SER A 32 7.68 -8.34 14.58
N HIS A 33 8.81 -7.68 14.76
CA HIS A 33 9.19 -6.54 13.95
C HIS A 33 9.38 -6.95 12.48
N THR A 34 9.99 -8.09 12.23
CA THR A 34 10.20 -8.65 10.89
C THR A 34 8.89 -8.97 10.19
N ARG A 35 7.91 -9.56 10.89
CA ARG A 35 6.59 -9.83 10.30
C ARG A 35 5.82 -8.55 10.02
N ASN A 36 5.96 -7.54 10.87
CA ASN A 36 5.36 -6.23 10.64
C ASN A 36 6.02 -5.49 9.48
N LEU A 37 7.35 -5.59 9.35
CA LEU A 37 8.11 -5.06 8.23
C LEU A 37 7.69 -5.70 6.91
N LEU A 38 7.49 -7.03 6.87
CA LEU A 38 6.98 -7.72 5.67
C LEU A 38 5.64 -7.14 5.20
N LYS A 39 4.71 -6.87 6.12
CA LYS A 39 3.42 -6.25 5.78
C LYS A 39 3.57 -4.82 5.25
N VAL A 40 4.48 -4.03 5.84
CA VAL A 40 4.78 -2.67 5.34
C VAL A 40 5.38 -2.74 3.95
N LYS A 41 6.34 -3.63 3.70
CA LYS A 41 6.91 -3.87 2.37
C LYS A 41 5.83 -4.22 1.34
N GLN A 42 4.92 -5.14 1.68
CA GLN A 42 3.81 -5.52 0.79
C GLN A 42 2.87 -4.33 0.52
N GLY A 43 2.58 -3.50 1.51
CA GLY A 43 1.79 -2.28 1.32
C GLY A 43 2.49 -1.28 0.39
N LEU A 44 3.78 -1.05 0.57
CA LEU A 44 4.58 -0.17 -0.29
C LEU A 44 4.64 -0.69 -1.73
N GLU A 45 4.81 -1.99 -1.93
CA GLU A 45 4.80 -2.58 -3.28
C GLU A 45 3.43 -2.43 -3.94
N MET A 46 2.33 -2.57 -3.19
CA MET A 46 0.98 -2.35 -3.72
C MET A 46 0.77 -0.90 -4.18
N ILE A 47 1.22 0.08 -3.37
CA ILE A 47 1.15 1.50 -3.75
C ILE A 47 2.01 1.79 -4.98
N LYS A 48 3.23 1.22 -5.04
CA LYS A 48 4.11 1.35 -6.20
C LYS A 48 3.43 0.84 -7.48
N VAL A 49 2.90 -0.38 -7.47
CA VAL A 49 2.21 -0.95 -8.65
C VAL A 49 0.96 -0.14 -9.02
N LEU A 50 0.21 0.36 -8.02
CA LEU A 50 -0.93 1.25 -8.27
C LEU A 50 -0.48 2.52 -9.00
N CYS A 51 0.58 3.18 -8.54
CA CYS A 51 1.13 4.36 -9.21
C CYS A 51 1.62 4.05 -10.63
N GLU A 52 2.32 2.93 -10.82
CA GLU A 52 2.79 2.49 -12.14
C GLU A 52 1.62 2.27 -13.12
N GLU A 53 0.55 1.59 -12.68
CA GLU A 53 -0.66 1.40 -13.50
C GLU A 53 -1.35 2.73 -13.81
N LEU A 54 -1.47 3.64 -12.83
CA LEU A 54 -2.12 4.95 -13.03
C LEU A 54 -1.34 5.88 -13.97
N LEU A 55 -0.02 5.75 -14.02
CA LEU A 55 0.85 6.45 -14.96
C LEU A 55 0.78 5.84 -16.36
N ALA A 56 0.58 4.53 -16.47
CA ALA A 56 0.42 3.83 -17.74
C ALA A 56 -0.96 4.06 -18.38
N THR A 57 -2.00 4.34 -17.58
CA THR A 57 -3.35 4.63 -18.06
C THR A 57 -3.63 6.13 -18.06
N GLU A 58 -3.28 6.80 -19.17
CA GLU A 58 -3.64 8.20 -19.41
C GLU A 58 -5.14 8.33 -19.70
N GLY A 59 -5.78 9.38 -19.19
CA GLY A 59 -7.15 9.75 -19.53
C GLY A 59 -8.29 9.02 -18.79
N ASP A 60 -8.02 7.98 -18.01
CA ASP A 60 -9.03 7.36 -17.14
C ASP A 60 -9.13 8.09 -15.79
N ASP A 61 -10.33 8.55 -15.43
CA ASP A 61 -10.62 9.16 -14.12
C ASP A 61 -10.99 8.11 -13.05
N SER A 62 -11.13 6.84 -13.44
CA SER A 62 -11.33 5.72 -12.52
C SER A 62 -10.01 5.17 -11.99
N LEU A 63 -9.95 4.90 -10.68
CA LEU A 63 -8.83 4.20 -10.05
C LEU A 63 -9.01 2.67 -10.04
N LYS A 64 -10.20 2.18 -10.42
CA LYS A 64 -10.64 0.83 -10.08
C LYS A 64 -9.78 -0.25 -10.72
N ASP A 65 -9.51 -0.13 -12.02
CA ASP A 65 -8.78 -1.17 -12.75
C ASP A 65 -7.31 -1.23 -12.31
N ALA A 66 -6.66 -0.07 -12.14
CA ALA A 66 -5.32 0.03 -11.57
C ALA A 66 -5.25 -0.56 -10.16
N ALA A 67 -6.23 -0.24 -9.30
CA ALA A 67 -6.30 -0.76 -7.93
C ALA A 67 -6.55 -2.28 -7.88
N ILE A 68 -7.40 -2.82 -8.75
CA ILE A 68 -7.65 -4.27 -8.86
C ILE A 68 -6.36 -4.99 -9.28
N LYS A 69 -5.65 -4.48 -10.30
CA LYS A 69 -4.38 -5.07 -10.76
C LYS A 69 -3.34 -5.07 -9.66
N ALA A 70 -3.09 -3.92 -9.03
CA ALA A 70 -2.12 -3.78 -7.94
C ALA A 70 -2.46 -4.71 -6.75
N TYR A 71 -3.73 -4.77 -6.37
CA TYR A 71 -4.19 -5.67 -5.30
C TYR A 71 -3.96 -7.15 -5.64
N ASN A 72 -4.35 -7.57 -6.84
CA ASN A 72 -4.22 -8.95 -7.31
C ASN A 72 -2.76 -9.39 -7.41
N GLN A 73 -1.87 -8.50 -7.84
CA GLN A 73 -0.44 -8.79 -7.98
C GLN A 73 0.25 -8.92 -6.62
N VAL A 74 -0.06 -8.04 -5.66
CA VAL A 74 0.75 -7.90 -4.45
C VAL A 74 0.11 -8.54 -3.22
N LEU A 75 -1.17 -8.28 -2.96
CA LEU A 75 -1.79 -8.62 -1.67
C LEU A 75 -2.70 -9.85 -1.75
N PHE A 76 -3.36 -10.08 -2.88
CA PHE A 76 -4.27 -11.22 -3.07
C PHE A 76 -3.64 -12.58 -2.70
N PRO A 77 -2.38 -12.91 -3.09
CA PRO A 77 -1.76 -14.19 -2.74
C PRO A 77 -1.55 -14.40 -1.24
N HIS A 78 -1.61 -13.33 -0.44
CA HIS A 78 -1.33 -13.35 1.00
C HIS A 78 -2.58 -13.20 1.86
N HIS A 79 -3.73 -12.91 1.25
CA HIS A 79 -5.00 -12.72 1.94
C HIS A 79 -5.83 -14.00 1.94
N GLN A 80 -6.48 -14.29 3.07
CA GLN A 80 -7.48 -15.34 3.16
C GLN A 80 -8.76 -14.94 2.38
N TYR A 81 -9.56 -15.93 1.99
CA TYR A 81 -10.74 -15.73 1.13
C TYR A 81 -11.71 -14.65 1.65
N ASN A 82 -11.95 -14.58 2.96
CA ASN A 82 -12.79 -13.55 3.57
C ASN A 82 -12.23 -12.13 3.36
N ILE A 83 -10.91 -11.95 3.49
CA ILE A 83 -10.24 -10.67 3.23
C ILE A 83 -10.26 -10.34 1.74
N GLN A 84 -10.00 -11.33 0.87
CA GLN A 84 -10.09 -11.14 -0.58
C GLN A 84 -11.47 -10.65 -1.01
N LYS A 85 -12.54 -11.28 -0.48
CA LYS A 85 -13.92 -10.86 -0.75
C LYS A 85 -14.22 -9.46 -0.21
N ALA A 86 -13.76 -9.13 1.00
CA ALA A 86 -13.93 -7.79 1.57
C ALA A 86 -13.22 -6.71 0.74
N CYS A 87 -11.99 -6.97 0.29
CA CYS A 87 -11.25 -6.07 -0.59
C CYS A 87 -11.97 -5.87 -1.93
N ALA A 88 -12.45 -6.95 -2.58
CA ALA A 88 -13.20 -6.86 -3.82
C ALA A 88 -14.46 -5.99 -3.70
N THR A 89 -15.19 -6.11 -2.58
CA THR A 89 -16.33 -5.23 -2.29
C THR A 89 -15.88 -3.77 -2.11
N GLY A 90 -14.83 -3.54 -1.31
CA GLY A 90 -14.32 -2.20 -1.00
C GLY A 90 -13.78 -1.43 -2.22
N LEU A 91 -13.22 -2.14 -3.21
CA LEU A 91 -12.75 -1.53 -4.46
C LEU A 91 -13.86 -0.86 -5.27
N ASN A 92 -15.15 -1.17 -5.02
CA ASN A 92 -16.27 -0.46 -5.65
C ASN A 92 -16.56 0.91 -5.03
N SER A 93 -15.95 1.23 -3.89
CA SER A 93 -16.12 2.49 -3.17
C SER A 93 -14.93 3.44 -3.33
N LEU A 94 -14.04 3.18 -4.30
CA LEU A 94 -12.90 4.03 -4.56
C LEU A 94 -13.35 5.42 -5.07
N PRO A 95 -12.70 6.50 -4.63
CA PRO A 95 -12.91 7.84 -5.21
C PRO A 95 -12.41 7.91 -6.66
N SER A 96 -12.76 8.99 -7.37
CA SER A 96 -12.15 9.30 -8.66
C SER A 96 -10.67 9.67 -8.51
N LYS A 97 -9.91 9.50 -9.59
CA LYS A 97 -8.51 9.92 -9.71
C LYS A 97 -8.38 11.41 -9.48
N SER A 98 -9.24 12.21 -10.10
CA SER A 98 -9.34 13.65 -9.89
C SER A 98 -9.51 14.05 -8.42
N LEU A 99 -10.39 13.38 -7.67
CA LEU A 99 -10.57 13.64 -6.24
C LEU A 99 -9.33 13.26 -5.43
N VAL A 100 -8.67 12.15 -5.74
CA VAL A 100 -7.41 11.76 -5.08
C VAL A 100 -6.32 12.78 -5.33
N LEU A 101 -6.13 13.23 -6.58
CA LEU A 101 -5.13 14.24 -6.91
C LEU A 101 -5.41 15.58 -6.20
N LEU A 102 -6.67 15.98 -6.10
CA LEU A 102 -7.07 17.15 -5.31
C LEU A 102 -6.71 17.00 -3.83
N LEU A 103 -7.01 15.85 -3.22
CA LEU A 103 -6.68 15.57 -1.82
C LEU A 103 -5.17 15.51 -1.56
N LEU A 104 -4.37 15.17 -2.58
CA LEU A 104 -2.90 15.19 -2.53
C LEU A 104 -2.30 16.59 -2.77
N GLY A 105 -3.09 17.57 -3.20
CA GLY A 105 -2.59 18.89 -3.60
C GLY A 105 -1.99 18.93 -5.01
N GLU A 106 -2.20 17.89 -5.82
CA GLU A 106 -1.60 17.67 -7.14
C GLU A 106 -2.62 17.91 -8.29
N ALA A 107 -3.74 18.59 -8.01
CA ALA A 107 -4.78 18.89 -9.02
C ALA A 107 -4.37 19.98 -10.04
N GLY A 108 -3.14 20.49 -9.98
CA GLY A 108 -2.67 21.62 -10.77
C GLY A 108 -2.84 21.45 -12.29
N GLU A 109 -2.77 20.22 -12.81
CA GLU A 109 -3.02 19.93 -14.23
C GLU A 109 -4.51 19.79 -14.59
N TYR A 110 -5.38 19.38 -13.65
CA TYR A 110 -6.83 19.24 -13.90
C TYR A 110 -7.58 20.58 -13.87
N MET A 111 -7.12 21.53 -13.05
CA MET A 111 -7.75 22.86 -12.92
C MET A 111 -7.57 23.77 -14.15
N ILE A 112 -6.68 23.40 -15.08
CA ILE A 112 -6.45 24.15 -16.33
C ILE A 112 -7.49 23.77 -17.41
N PHE A 113 -8.07 22.57 -17.32
CA PHE A 113 -9.02 22.04 -18.32
C PHE A 113 -10.50 22.19 -17.94
N PHE A 114 -10.81 22.53 -16.68
CA PHE A 114 -12.17 22.86 -16.24
C PHE A 114 -12.16 24.15 -15.42
N PRO A 115 -12.22 25.34 -16.07
CA PRO A 115 -12.41 26.59 -15.35
C PRO A 115 -13.82 26.62 -14.74
N ASN A 116 -13.91 27.18 -13.53
CA ASN A 116 -15.18 27.48 -12.83
C ASN A 116 -16.16 28.28 -13.70
#